data_AF-A0AAW2W754-F1
#
_entry.id   AF-A0AAW2W754-F1
#
_cell.length_a   1.000
_cell.length_b   1.000
_cell.length_c   1.000
_cell.angle_alpha   90.00
_cell.angle_beta   90.00
_cell.angle_gamma   90.00
#
_symmetry.space_group_name_H-M   'P 1'
#
loop_
_entity.id
_entity.type
_entity.pdbx_description
1 polymer ?
#
loop_
_entity_poly.entity_id
_entity_poly.type
_entity_poly.pdbx_seq_one_letter_code
_entity_poly.pdbx_strand_id
1 'polypeptide(L)'
;MPQPLHPYGTILNLDIIDFRNIEKLIDEWIAALKIAGTTLKLERKSFIRLVELSLEDSMKIGWDNILEDTKANILAGDSKSAIAERLGRLIKIHFIGDGYFKGSRVEKAREYTQALISLELRSVCAVDEYIYWFRKYFFQSGVAIEVAAPMFFAKICSPWRKMLIQSYKIPEGQLDSVARKMSFLKDKLKDWFYQASIQKNMKRLRGMIKQTPLCCDNNDFPTIIGESSELRKKKK
;
A
#
# COMPACT_ATOMS: atom_id res chain seq x y z
N MET A 1 19.04 -13.49 15.32
CA MET A 1 19.38 -14.68 14.51
C MET A 1 18.51 -14.66 13.27
N PRO A 2 19.06 -14.72 12.04
CA PRO A 2 18.21 -14.90 10.87
C PRO A 2 17.63 -16.31 10.93
N GLN A 3 16.30 -16.42 10.88
CA GLN A 3 15.61 -17.72 10.90
C GLN A 3 16.00 -18.55 9.67
N PRO A 4 16.09 -19.87 9.79
CA PRO A 4 16.37 -20.74 8.66
C PRO A 4 15.20 -20.66 7.67
N LEU A 5 15.50 -20.50 6.38
CA LEU A 5 14.53 -20.69 5.31
C LEU A 5 13.89 -22.09 5.48
N HIS A 6 12.58 -22.13 5.71
CA HIS A 6 11.79 -23.37 5.83
C HIS A 6 12.02 -24.25 4.58
N PRO A 7 12.03 -25.60 4.68
CA PRO A 7 12.45 -26.53 3.61
C PRO A 7 11.73 -26.44 2.25
N TYR A 8 10.81 -25.49 2.05
CA TYR A 8 10.15 -25.26 0.76
C TYR A 8 10.27 -23.85 0.19
N GLY A 9 10.99 -22.91 0.82
CA GLY A 9 11.25 -21.56 0.24
C GLY A 9 10.00 -20.81 -0.27
N THR A 10 8.82 -21.19 0.19
CA THR A 10 7.50 -20.76 -0.30
C THR A 10 6.81 -20.04 0.85
N ILE A 11 7.45 -19.02 1.41
CA ILE A 11 6.79 -18.09 2.32
C ILE A 11 7.01 -16.70 1.74
N LEU A 12 5.91 -15.96 1.58
CA LEU A 12 5.89 -14.60 1.10
C LEU A 12 5.53 -13.67 2.26
N ASN A 13 6.55 -12.99 2.76
CA ASN A 13 6.41 -11.92 3.75
C ASN A 13 7.02 -10.63 3.17
N LEU A 14 6.16 -9.66 2.82
CA LEU A 14 6.59 -8.37 2.25
C LEU A 14 6.82 -7.29 3.32
N ASP A 15 6.55 -7.57 4.60
CA ASP A 15 6.66 -6.57 5.68
C ASP A 15 8.11 -6.39 6.17
N ILE A 16 8.96 -7.37 5.90
CA ILE A 16 10.35 -7.45 6.37
C ILE A 16 11.39 -7.12 5.30
N ILE A 17 10.97 -6.80 4.06
CA ILE A 17 11.84 -6.66 2.90
C ILE A 17 11.89 -5.24 2.37
N ASP A 18 13.06 -4.87 1.80
CA ASP A 18 13.24 -3.65 1.04
C ASP A 18 12.23 -3.60 -0.12
N PHE A 19 11.52 -2.48 -0.22
CA PHE A 19 10.51 -2.23 -1.23
C PHE A 19 11.01 -2.42 -2.68
N ARG A 20 12.31 -2.21 -2.94
CA ARG A 20 12.94 -2.43 -4.25
C ARG A 20 13.07 -3.91 -4.62
N ASN A 21 13.13 -4.79 -3.62
CA ASN A 21 13.25 -6.23 -3.83
C ASN A 21 11.89 -6.94 -3.85
N ILE A 22 10.78 -6.23 -3.60
CA ILE A 22 9.43 -6.82 -3.61
C ILE A 22 9.15 -7.51 -4.95
N GLU A 23 9.51 -6.90 -6.08
CA GLU A 23 9.32 -7.49 -7.41
C GLU A 23 10.03 -8.84 -7.53
N LYS A 24 11.33 -8.84 -7.23
CA LYS A 24 12.19 -10.01 -7.33
C LYS A 24 11.70 -11.12 -6.39
N LEU A 25 11.33 -10.78 -5.16
CA LEU A 25 10.83 -11.75 -4.19
C LEU A 25 9.52 -12.37 -4.64
N ILE A 26 8.59 -11.56 -5.18
CA ILE A 26 7.34 -12.10 -5.72
C ILE A 26 7.65 -13.05 -6.89
N ASP A 27 8.59 -12.71 -7.77
CA ASP A 27 8.99 -13.59 -8.88
C ASP A 27 9.64 -14.89 -8.41
N GLU A 28 10.54 -14.82 -7.43
CA GLU A 28 11.16 -15.99 -6.81
C GLU A 28 10.13 -16.88 -6.11
N TRP A 29 9.16 -16.28 -5.41
CA TRP A 29 8.05 -17.01 -4.78
C TRP A 29 7.13 -17.67 -5.81
N ILE A 30 6.78 -16.98 -6.91
CA ILE A 30 6.02 -17.58 -8.02
C ILE A 30 6.79 -18.76 -8.61
N ALA A 31 8.09 -18.61 -8.84
CA ALA A 31 8.94 -19.68 -9.37
C ALA A 31 8.99 -20.87 -8.40
N ALA A 32 9.15 -20.62 -7.10
CA ALA A 32 9.14 -21.65 -6.07
C ALA A 32 7.80 -22.40 -6.01
N LEU A 33 6.67 -21.70 -6.09
CA LEU A 33 5.35 -22.32 -6.17
C LEU A 33 5.20 -23.21 -7.41
N LYS A 34 5.65 -22.75 -8.58
CA LYS A 34 5.59 -23.53 -9.83
C LYS A 34 6.44 -24.81 -9.72
N ILE A 35 7.64 -24.70 -9.16
CA ILE A 35 8.53 -25.84 -8.91
C ILE A 35 7.86 -26.81 -7.94
N ALA A 36 7.38 -26.33 -6.78
CA ALA A 36 6.73 -27.17 -5.78
C ALA A 36 5.49 -27.88 -6.34
N GLY A 37 4.64 -27.16 -7.08
CA GLY A 37 3.44 -27.71 -7.71
C GLY A 37 3.74 -28.84 -8.71
N THR A 38 4.88 -28.76 -9.40
CA THR A 38 5.31 -29.76 -10.39
C THR A 38 6.02 -30.93 -9.72
N THR A 39 7.03 -30.65 -8.88
CA THR A 39 7.87 -31.66 -8.21
C THR A 39 7.08 -32.53 -7.26
N LEU A 40 6.18 -31.92 -6.47
CA LEU A 40 5.34 -32.64 -5.51
C LEU A 40 4.07 -33.24 -6.16
N LYS A 41 3.89 -33.05 -7.48
CA LYS A 41 2.72 -33.52 -8.24
C LYS A 41 1.39 -33.24 -7.52
N LEU A 42 1.28 -32.05 -6.92
CA LEU A 42 0.12 -31.73 -6.08
C LEU A 42 -1.16 -31.83 -6.91
N GLU A 43 -2.29 -32.10 -6.28
CA GLU A 43 -3.59 -31.85 -6.90
C GLU A 43 -3.93 -30.36 -6.83
N ARG A 44 -4.94 -29.90 -7.57
CA ARG A 44 -5.33 -28.48 -7.60
C ARG A 44 -5.65 -27.95 -6.20
N LYS A 45 -6.47 -28.68 -5.43
CA LYS A 45 -6.84 -28.30 -4.06
C LYS A 45 -5.63 -28.20 -3.14
N SER A 46 -4.73 -29.19 -3.19
CA SER A 46 -3.50 -29.18 -2.38
C SER A 46 -2.55 -28.05 -2.77
N PHE A 47 -2.49 -27.69 -4.06
CA PHE A 47 -1.73 -26.54 -4.52
C PHE A 47 -2.31 -25.21 -4.01
N ILE A 48 -3.64 -25.03 -4.05
CA ILE A 48 -4.28 -23.84 -3.49
C ILE A 48 -3.98 -23.72 -1.99
N ARG A 49 -4.06 -24.84 -1.26
CA ARG A 49 -3.73 -24.86 0.17
C ARG A 49 -2.26 -24.49 0.42
N LEU A 50 -1.32 -24.95 -0.41
CA LEU A 50 0.08 -24.55 -0.34
C LEU A 50 0.23 -23.03 -0.52
N VAL A 51 -0.47 -22.46 -1.51
CA VAL A 51 -0.47 -21.01 -1.77
C VAL A 51 -0.97 -20.26 -0.53
N GLU A 52 -2.10 -20.66 0.07
CA GLU A 52 -2.64 -19.99 1.26
C GLU A 52 -1.71 -20.07 2.47
N LEU A 53 -1.07 -21.22 2.68
CA LEU A 53 -0.09 -21.42 3.75
C LEU A 53 1.22 -20.65 3.51
N SER A 54 1.51 -20.31 2.26
CA SER A 54 2.71 -19.54 1.89
C SER A 54 2.59 -18.04 2.14
N LEU A 55 1.42 -17.52 2.54
CA LEU A 55 1.21 -16.10 2.78
C LEU A 55 1.31 -15.79 4.27
N GLU A 56 2.12 -14.79 4.64
CA GLU A 56 2.27 -14.32 6.02
C GLU A 56 1.92 -12.85 6.18
N ASP A 57 1.61 -12.45 7.42
CA ASP A 57 1.38 -11.07 7.85
C ASP A 57 0.49 -10.26 6.89
N SER A 58 0.97 -9.15 6.33
CA SER A 58 0.19 -8.32 5.41
C SER A 58 -0.26 -9.05 4.15
N MET A 59 0.44 -10.10 3.71
CA MET A 59 -0.02 -10.94 2.59
C MET A 59 -1.22 -11.77 2.99
N LYS A 60 -1.19 -12.36 4.19
CA LYS A 60 -2.29 -13.18 4.68
C LYS A 60 -3.52 -12.33 4.94
N ILE A 61 -3.35 -11.20 5.62
CA ILE A 61 -4.43 -10.22 5.87
C ILE A 61 -4.99 -9.72 4.54
N GLY A 62 -4.12 -9.38 3.59
CA GLY A 62 -4.53 -8.96 2.26
C GLY A 62 -5.38 -10.01 1.57
N TRP A 63 -4.88 -11.25 1.51
CA TRP A 63 -5.59 -12.39 0.92
C TRP A 63 -6.96 -12.63 1.55
N ASP A 64 -7.04 -12.68 2.87
CA ASP A 64 -8.29 -12.97 3.58
C ASP A 64 -9.38 -11.93 3.29
N ASN A 65 -8.99 -10.67 3.11
CA ASN A 65 -9.90 -9.55 2.85
C ASN A 65 -10.20 -9.29 1.36
N ILE A 66 -9.63 -10.07 0.42
CA ILE A 66 -10.00 -9.97 -1.00
C ILE A 66 -11.45 -10.45 -1.19
N LEU A 67 -12.21 -9.75 -2.05
CA LEU A 67 -13.55 -10.16 -2.44
C LEU A 67 -13.56 -11.58 -3.01
N GLU A 68 -14.55 -12.39 -2.62
CA GLU A 68 -14.64 -13.80 -3.04
C GLU A 68 -14.67 -13.97 -4.57
N ASP A 69 -15.32 -13.07 -5.31
CA ASP A 69 -15.31 -13.09 -6.78
C ASP A 69 -13.90 -12.89 -7.35
N THR A 70 -13.10 -12.03 -6.70
CA THR A 70 -11.70 -11.82 -7.11
C THR A 70 -10.86 -13.06 -6.81
N LYS A 71 -11.05 -13.69 -5.64
CA LYS A 71 -10.40 -14.97 -5.32
C LYS A 71 -10.81 -16.04 -6.32
N ALA A 72 -12.08 -16.19 -6.61
CA ALA A 72 -12.61 -17.17 -7.57
C ALA A 72 -11.97 -16.99 -8.96
N ASN A 73 -11.84 -15.76 -9.44
CA ASN A 73 -11.19 -15.46 -10.73
C ASN A 73 -9.70 -15.83 -10.77
N ILE A 74 -8.96 -15.62 -9.68
CA ILE A 74 -7.55 -16.04 -9.56
C ILE A 74 -7.48 -17.56 -9.56
N LEU A 75 -8.31 -18.18 -8.73
CA LEU A 75 -8.38 -19.62 -8.54
C LEU A 75 -9.02 -20.34 -9.72
N ALA A 76 -9.58 -19.64 -10.71
CA ALA A 76 -10.10 -20.19 -11.97
C ALA A 76 -9.00 -20.41 -13.04
N GLY A 77 -7.72 -20.20 -12.72
CA GLY A 77 -6.63 -20.41 -13.68
C GLY A 77 -6.56 -21.84 -14.22
N ASP A 78 -6.34 -22.01 -15.52
CA ASP A 78 -6.42 -23.33 -16.19
C ASP A 78 -5.31 -24.30 -15.73
N SER A 79 -4.23 -23.77 -15.15
CA SER A 79 -3.12 -24.55 -14.58
C SER A 79 -2.67 -23.99 -13.23
N LYS A 80 -1.89 -24.78 -12.47
CA LYS A 80 -1.22 -24.31 -11.23
C LYS A 80 -0.33 -23.11 -11.50
N SER A 81 0.40 -23.14 -12.61
CA SER A 81 1.22 -22.02 -13.06
C SER A 81 0.37 -20.78 -13.31
N ALA A 82 -0.78 -20.92 -13.96
CA ALA A 82 -1.69 -19.80 -14.20
C ALA A 82 -2.25 -19.22 -12.90
N ILE A 83 -2.56 -20.05 -11.89
CA ILE A 83 -2.97 -19.59 -10.56
C ILE A 83 -1.85 -18.78 -9.90
N ALA A 84 -0.63 -19.32 -9.86
CA ALA A 84 0.53 -18.64 -9.29
C ALA A 84 0.82 -17.30 -9.98
N GLU A 85 0.74 -17.25 -11.31
CA GLU A 85 0.95 -16.04 -12.09
C GLU A 85 -0.15 -14.99 -11.88
N ARG A 86 -1.43 -15.41 -11.87
CA ARG A 86 -2.55 -14.48 -11.60
C ARG A 86 -2.45 -13.88 -10.22
N LEU A 87 -2.15 -14.70 -9.21
CA LEU A 87 -1.97 -14.23 -7.84
C LEU A 87 -0.75 -13.32 -7.71
N GLY A 88 0.39 -13.74 -8.25
CA GLY A 88 1.60 -12.94 -8.28
C GLY A 88 1.40 -11.59 -8.95
N ARG A 89 0.65 -11.55 -10.05
CA ARG A 89 0.26 -10.30 -10.72
C ARG A 89 -0.61 -9.43 -9.83
N LEU A 90 -1.60 -10.00 -9.14
CA LEU A 90 -2.44 -9.23 -8.21
C LEU A 90 -1.59 -8.64 -7.08
N ILE A 91 -0.71 -9.43 -6.47
CA ILE A 91 0.19 -8.98 -5.40
C ILE A 91 1.09 -7.86 -5.91
N LYS A 92 1.69 -8.02 -7.10
CA LYS A 92 2.44 -6.94 -7.74
C LYS A 92 1.57 -5.69 -7.93
N ILE A 93 0.36 -5.78 -8.47
CA ILE A 93 -0.51 -4.60 -8.60
C ILE A 93 -0.79 -3.95 -7.24
N HIS A 94 -1.04 -4.73 -6.20
CA HIS A 94 -1.39 -4.22 -4.88
C HIS A 94 -0.22 -3.55 -4.15
N PHE A 95 0.97 -4.16 -4.21
CA PHE A 95 2.16 -3.72 -3.48
C PHE A 95 3.05 -2.79 -4.30
N ILE A 96 3.07 -2.96 -5.62
CA ILE A 96 3.94 -2.22 -6.55
C ILE A 96 3.16 -1.18 -7.35
N GLY A 97 1.92 -1.48 -7.76
CA GLY A 97 1.07 -0.62 -8.56
C GLY A 97 0.90 -1.07 -10.02
N ASP A 98 -0.19 -0.64 -10.67
CA ASP A 98 -0.58 -1.05 -12.03
C ASP A 98 0.36 -0.51 -13.13
N GLY A 99 1.06 0.59 -12.87
CA GLY A 99 2.04 1.18 -13.78
C GLY A 99 3.22 0.26 -14.08
N TYR A 100 3.46 -0.75 -13.23
CA TYR A 100 4.49 -1.77 -13.40
C TYR A 100 4.42 -2.47 -14.77
N PHE A 101 3.21 -2.79 -15.23
CA PHE A 101 2.99 -3.62 -16.42
C PHE A 101 2.90 -2.80 -17.72
N LYS A 102 2.96 -1.45 -17.64
CA LYS A 102 2.71 -0.55 -18.78
C LYS A 102 4.00 -0.13 -19.52
N GLY A 103 5.14 -0.76 -19.23
CA GLY A 103 6.34 -0.72 -20.10
C GLY A 103 7.19 0.55 -20.11
N SER A 104 6.87 1.61 -19.37
CA SER A 104 7.53 2.93 -19.50
C SER A 104 8.35 3.38 -18.27
N ARG A 105 8.97 2.47 -17.52
CA ARG A 105 9.65 2.83 -16.24
C ARG A 105 10.68 3.95 -16.43
N VAL A 106 11.46 3.91 -17.51
CA VAL A 106 12.53 4.89 -17.74
C VAL A 106 12.00 6.21 -18.30
N GLU A 107 11.12 6.15 -19.29
CA GLU A 107 10.60 7.35 -19.99
C GLU A 107 9.72 8.23 -19.09
N LYS A 108 9.04 7.63 -18.10
CA LYS A 108 8.15 8.37 -17.18
C LYS A 108 8.70 8.55 -15.78
N ALA A 109 9.91 8.08 -15.47
CA ALA A 109 10.50 8.21 -14.14
C ALA A 109 10.52 9.66 -13.65
N ARG A 110 10.84 10.60 -14.55
CA ARG A 110 10.85 12.03 -14.25
C ARG A 110 9.45 12.57 -13.93
N GLU A 111 8.44 12.19 -14.70
CA GLU A 111 7.04 12.58 -14.47
C GLU A 111 6.54 12.04 -13.12
N TYR A 112 6.84 10.78 -12.80
CA TYR A 112 6.47 10.17 -11.53
C TYR A 112 7.24 10.74 -10.35
N THR A 113 8.51 11.13 -10.53
CA THR A 113 9.27 11.87 -9.51
C THR A 113 8.58 13.19 -9.21
N GLN A 114 8.20 13.95 -10.24
CA GLN A 114 7.51 15.23 -10.07
C GLN A 114 6.13 15.04 -9.39
N ALA A 115 5.39 14.01 -9.79
CA ALA A 115 4.11 13.67 -9.18
C ALA A 115 4.26 13.26 -7.71
N LEU A 116 5.30 12.47 -7.37
CA LEU A 116 5.61 12.10 -6.00
C LEU A 116 5.99 13.33 -5.13
N ILE A 117 6.76 14.26 -5.70
CA ILE A 117 7.13 15.51 -5.01
C ILE A 117 5.89 16.37 -4.75
N SER A 118 4.94 16.39 -5.68
CA SER A 118 3.73 17.22 -5.58
C SER A 118 2.59 16.56 -4.79
N LEU A 119 2.68 15.26 -4.51
CA LEU A 119 1.65 14.52 -3.79
C LEU A 119 1.57 14.96 -2.32
N GLU A 120 0.38 15.30 -1.85
CA GLU A 120 0.12 15.69 -0.46
C GLU A 120 -1.18 15.07 0.07
N LEU A 121 -1.19 14.62 1.32
CA LEU A 121 -2.42 14.21 2.01
C LEU A 121 -3.03 15.44 2.70
N ARG A 122 -4.04 16.03 2.05
CA ARG A 122 -4.75 17.23 2.55
C ARG A 122 -5.98 16.92 3.39
N SER A 123 -6.61 15.77 3.15
CA SER A 123 -7.77 15.29 3.91
C SER A 123 -7.54 13.86 4.39
N VAL A 124 -7.83 13.60 5.66
CA VAL A 124 -7.76 12.24 6.24
C VAL A 124 -8.74 11.27 5.58
N CYS A 125 -9.76 11.75 4.87
CA CYS A 125 -10.68 10.92 4.10
C CYS A 125 -10.04 10.36 2.81
N ALA A 126 -8.95 10.96 2.33
CA ALA A 126 -8.25 10.58 1.10
C ALA A 126 -7.01 9.69 1.37
N VAL A 127 -6.92 9.05 2.55
CA VAL A 127 -5.73 8.28 2.95
C VAL A 127 -5.48 7.09 2.03
N ASP A 128 -6.52 6.36 1.66
CA ASP A 128 -6.38 5.19 0.80
C ASP A 128 -5.92 5.61 -0.61
N GLU A 129 -6.47 6.70 -1.15
CA GLU A 129 -6.04 7.29 -2.42
C GLU A 129 -4.60 7.79 -2.35
N TYR A 130 -4.24 8.50 -1.28
CA TYR A 130 -2.88 8.98 -1.06
C TYR A 130 -1.87 7.84 -1.00
N ILE A 131 -2.17 6.76 -0.26
CA ILE A 131 -1.31 5.58 -0.18
C ILE A 131 -1.16 4.94 -1.55
N TYR A 132 -2.26 4.80 -2.29
CA TYR A 132 -2.24 4.26 -3.65
C TYR A 132 -1.34 5.08 -4.58
N TRP A 133 -1.54 6.40 -4.64
CA TRP A 133 -0.75 7.28 -5.50
C TRP A 133 0.71 7.36 -5.07
N PHE A 134 0.99 7.37 -3.76
CA PHE A 134 2.36 7.35 -3.26
C PHE A 134 3.08 6.07 -3.70
N ARG A 135 2.47 4.88 -3.53
CA ARG A 135 3.05 3.61 -3.98
C ARG A 135 3.36 3.65 -5.47
N LYS A 136 2.37 4.06 -6.26
CA LYS A 136 2.46 4.13 -7.72
C LYS A 136 3.59 5.05 -8.18
N TYR A 137 3.66 6.27 -7.66
CA TYR A 137 4.68 7.24 -8.07
C TYR A 137 6.06 6.89 -7.52
N PHE A 138 6.14 6.40 -6.28
CA PHE A 138 7.41 5.99 -5.68
C PHE A 138 8.06 4.85 -6.48
N PHE A 139 7.30 3.81 -6.79
CA PHE A 139 7.85 2.66 -7.51
C PHE A 139 8.34 3.02 -8.92
N GLN A 140 7.65 3.96 -9.57
CA GLN A 140 7.97 4.34 -10.95
C GLN A 140 8.99 5.50 -11.05
N SER A 141 9.24 6.23 -9.97
CA SER A 141 10.13 7.42 -9.98
C SER A 141 11.62 7.08 -9.88
N GLY A 142 11.98 5.89 -9.38
CA GLY A 142 13.37 5.53 -9.12
C GLY A 142 13.98 6.19 -7.88
N VAL A 143 13.19 6.94 -7.09
CA VAL A 143 13.64 7.60 -5.85
C VAL A 143 14.20 6.57 -4.85
N ALA A 144 15.25 6.97 -4.13
CA ALA A 144 15.91 6.18 -3.08
C ALA A 144 14.97 5.89 -1.91
N ILE A 145 15.03 4.68 -1.34
CA ILE A 145 14.09 4.27 -0.28
C ILE A 145 14.35 5.03 1.03
N GLU A 146 15.62 5.35 1.28
CA GLU A 146 16.13 6.17 2.37
C GLU A 146 15.52 7.57 2.34
N VAL A 147 15.14 8.03 1.14
CA VAL A 147 14.44 9.31 0.93
C VAL A 147 12.93 9.13 1.03
N ALA A 148 12.38 8.02 0.53
CA ALA A 148 10.93 7.81 0.45
C ALA A 148 10.26 7.57 1.80
N ALA A 149 10.90 6.82 2.70
CA ALA A 149 10.37 6.59 4.05
C ALA A 149 10.14 7.91 4.82
N PRO A 150 11.13 8.82 4.97
CA PRO A 150 10.90 10.12 5.60
C PRO A 150 9.96 11.01 4.76
N MET A 151 10.01 10.90 3.43
CA MET A 151 9.12 11.67 2.55
C MET A 151 7.63 11.36 2.77
N PHE A 152 7.27 10.10 3.05
CA PHE A 152 5.87 9.68 3.22
C PHE A 152 5.12 10.53 4.25
N PHE A 153 5.61 10.61 5.50
CA PHE A 153 4.97 11.48 6.50
C PHE A 153 5.16 12.97 6.19
N ALA A 154 6.26 13.37 5.54
CA ALA A 154 6.48 14.76 5.15
C ALA A 154 5.47 15.28 4.12
N LYS A 155 4.73 14.41 3.42
CA LYS A 155 3.64 14.78 2.51
C LYS A 155 2.28 14.95 3.20
N ILE A 156 2.18 14.67 4.50
CA ILE A 156 0.93 14.80 5.26
C ILE A 156 0.83 16.22 5.82
N CYS A 157 -0.31 16.90 5.74
CA CYS A 157 -0.44 18.25 6.30
C CYS A 157 -0.39 18.27 7.84
N SER A 158 0.05 19.39 8.41
CA SER A 158 -0.07 19.66 9.86
C SER A 158 -1.56 19.82 10.23
N PRO A 159 -2.01 19.41 11.43
CA PRO A 159 -1.25 18.88 12.57
C PRO A 159 -0.94 17.37 12.50
N TRP A 160 -1.59 16.64 11.60
CA TRP A 160 -1.53 15.17 11.52
C TRP A 160 -0.10 14.64 11.38
N ARG A 161 0.72 15.28 10.53
CA ARG A 161 2.15 14.95 10.40
C ARG A 161 2.87 14.90 11.75
N LYS A 162 2.70 15.94 12.57
CA LYS A 162 3.42 16.05 13.86
C LYS A 162 2.99 14.93 14.80
N MET A 163 1.68 14.66 14.87
CA MET A 163 1.13 13.59 15.69
C MET A 163 1.63 12.21 15.24
N LEU A 164 1.70 11.96 13.93
CA LEU A 164 2.19 10.70 13.38
C LEU A 164 3.66 10.49 13.70
N ILE A 165 4.51 11.50 13.47
CA ILE A 165 5.94 11.44 13.77
C ILE A 165 6.18 11.16 15.26
N GLN A 166 5.43 11.83 16.15
CA GLN A 166 5.56 11.62 17.60
C GLN A 166 5.08 10.24 18.06
N SER A 167 4.06 9.69 17.39
CA SER A 167 3.45 8.41 17.76
C SER A 167 4.16 7.21 17.12
N TYR A 168 4.90 7.41 16.03
CA TYR A 168 5.53 6.36 15.27
C TYR A 168 6.82 5.91 15.96
N LYS A 169 6.86 4.66 16.39
CA LYS A 169 8.05 4.01 16.96
C LYS A 169 8.44 2.84 16.09
N ILE A 170 9.74 2.65 15.92
CA ILE A 170 10.31 1.49 15.23
C ILE A 170 10.75 0.51 16.32
N PRO A 171 10.09 -0.65 16.46
CA PRO A 171 10.57 -1.75 17.30
C PRO A 171 12.02 -2.13 16.97
N GLU A 172 12.75 -2.53 18.01
CA GLU A 172 14.15 -2.90 17.91
C GLU A 172 14.35 -4.07 16.93
N GLY A 173 15.36 -3.95 16.06
CA GLY A 173 15.66 -4.95 15.03
C GLY A 173 14.76 -4.90 13.78
N GLN A 174 13.85 -3.93 13.67
CA GLN A 174 12.98 -3.78 12.50
C GLN A 174 13.35 -2.57 11.64
N LEU A 175 13.14 -2.66 10.32
CA LEU A 175 13.45 -1.60 9.37
C LEU A 175 12.35 -0.52 9.33
N ASP A 176 12.75 0.75 9.17
CA ASP A 176 11.82 1.86 8.93
C ASP A 176 11.36 1.88 7.47
N SER A 177 10.42 0.99 7.13
CA SER A 177 9.92 0.85 5.76
C SER A 177 8.75 1.78 5.45
N VAL A 178 8.62 2.16 4.18
CA VAL A 178 7.44 2.89 3.67
C VAL A 178 6.16 2.09 3.92
N ALA A 179 6.20 0.76 3.73
CA ALA A 179 5.07 -0.12 3.96
C ALA A 179 4.57 -0.06 5.41
N ARG A 180 5.50 -0.06 6.37
CA ARG A 180 5.17 0.09 7.79
C ARG A 180 4.54 1.44 8.11
N LYS A 181 5.09 2.53 7.57
CA LYS A 181 4.50 3.86 7.75
C LYS A 181 3.09 3.95 7.15
N MET A 182 2.84 3.27 6.03
CA MET A 182 1.50 3.19 5.42
C MET A 182 0.52 2.44 6.32
N SER A 183 0.89 1.27 6.84
CA SER A 183 0.04 0.51 7.77
C SER A 183 -0.24 1.31 9.04
N PHE A 184 0.81 1.89 9.63
CA PHE A 184 0.68 2.74 10.82
C PHE A 184 -0.24 3.95 10.59
N LEU A 185 -0.14 4.61 9.43
CA LEU A 185 -1.02 5.71 9.06
C LEU A 185 -2.48 5.28 9.03
N LYS A 186 -2.79 4.13 8.41
CA LYS A 186 -4.15 3.60 8.33
C LYS A 186 -4.72 3.30 9.71
N ASP A 187 -3.94 2.65 10.57
CA ASP A 187 -4.38 2.27 11.90
C ASP A 187 -4.63 3.50 12.78
N LYS A 188 -3.67 4.45 12.80
CA LYS A 188 -3.81 5.64 13.63
C LYS A 188 -4.90 6.59 13.19
N LEU A 189 -5.16 6.71 11.89
CA LEU A 189 -6.25 7.56 11.42
C LEU A 189 -7.62 6.98 11.72
N LYS A 190 -7.78 5.65 11.70
CA LYS A 190 -9.01 5.01 12.22
C LYS A 190 -9.23 5.35 13.69
N ASP A 191 -8.19 5.19 14.51
CA ASP A 191 -8.24 5.51 15.94
C ASP A 191 -8.59 7.00 16.18
N TRP A 192 -7.90 7.92 15.52
CA TRP A 192 -8.09 9.34 15.72
C TRP A 192 -9.42 9.85 15.17
N PHE A 193 -9.90 9.31 14.06
CA PHE A 193 -11.23 9.65 13.53
C PHE A 193 -12.34 9.18 14.47
N TYR A 194 -12.20 7.96 15.02
CA TYR A 194 -13.11 7.44 16.03
C TYR A 194 -13.13 8.31 17.29
N GLN A 195 -11.95 8.68 17.81
CA GLN A 195 -11.82 9.56 18.97
C GLN A 195 -12.39 10.97 18.71
N ALA A 196 -12.14 11.55 17.55
CA ALA A 196 -12.68 12.85 17.16
C ALA A 196 -14.22 12.83 17.04
N SER A 197 -14.79 11.74 16.52
CA SER A 197 -16.24 11.53 16.43
C SER A 197 -16.90 11.45 17.81
N ILE A 198 -16.29 10.67 18.74
CA ILE A 198 -16.76 10.59 20.14
C ILE A 198 -16.70 11.95 20.83
N GLN A 199 -15.59 12.69 20.66
CA GLN A 199 -15.46 14.03 21.25
C GLN A 199 -16.47 15.02 20.67
N LYS A 200 -16.77 14.96 19.37
CA LYS A 200 -17.83 15.79 18.75
C LYS A 200 -19.19 15.46 19.34
N ASN A 201 -19.53 14.19 19.48
CA ASN A 201 -20.81 13.76 20.06
C ASN A 201 -20.94 14.18 21.54
N MET A 202 -19.88 14.06 22.33
CA MET A 202 -19.81 14.52 23.71
C MET A 202 -19.93 16.05 23.86
N LYS A 203 -19.29 16.82 22.97
CA LYS A 203 -19.38 18.29 22.98
C LYS A 203 -20.74 18.81 22.48
N ARG A 204 -21.39 18.07 21.57
CA ARG A 204 -22.77 18.35 21.11
C ARG A 204 -23.79 18.10 22.22
N LEU A 205 -23.63 17.03 23.00
CA LEU A 205 -24.43 16.74 24.19
C LEU A 205 -24.26 17.78 25.31
N ARG A 206 -23.11 18.47 25.37
CA ARG A 206 -22.83 19.53 26.36
C ARG A 206 -23.16 20.94 25.87
N GLY A 207 -23.74 21.09 24.67
CA GLY A 207 -24.19 22.40 24.14
C GLY A 207 -23.07 23.42 23.85
N MET A 208 -21.80 22.99 23.77
CA MET A 208 -20.66 23.92 23.88
C MET A 208 -20.00 24.40 22.58
N ILE A 209 -20.35 23.93 21.37
CA ILE A 209 -19.66 24.38 20.14
C ILE A 209 -20.58 24.54 18.91
N LYS A 210 -20.48 25.70 18.25
CA LYS A 210 -20.86 26.00 16.85
C LYS A 210 -20.03 25.12 15.90
N GLN A 211 -20.72 24.42 14.99
CA GLN A 211 -20.18 23.49 13.98
C GLN A 211 -18.70 23.74 13.62
N THR A 212 -17.80 22.93 14.18
CA THR A 212 -16.49 22.71 13.56
C THR A 212 -16.64 21.47 12.69
N PRO A 213 -16.48 21.58 11.36
CA PRO A 213 -16.71 20.47 10.45
C PRO A 213 -15.66 19.38 10.75
N LEU A 214 -16.15 18.15 10.97
CA LEU A 214 -15.30 16.99 10.72
C LEU A 214 -15.00 17.05 9.21
N CYS A 215 -13.84 16.58 8.79
CA CYS A 215 -13.21 16.79 7.47
C CYS A 215 -14.05 16.50 6.20
N CYS A 216 -15.36 16.23 6.33
CA CYS A 216 -16.32 15.95 5.29
C CYS A 216 -17.29 17.12 4.98
N ASP A 217 -17.34 18.19 5.80
CA ASP A 217 -18.37 19.24 5.65
C ASP A 217 -17.85 20.59 5.09
N ASN A 218 -16.54 20.74 4.82
CA ASN A 218 -15.98 21.96 4.22
C ASN A 218 -15.42 21.69 2.82
N ASN A 219 -16.10 22.24 1.81
CA ASN A 219 -15.66 22.30 0.40
C ASN A 219 -14.47 23.26 0.15
N ASP A 220 -13.78 23.74 1.20
CA ASP A 220 -12.77 24.80 1.09
C ASP A 220 -11.33 24.28 0.89
N PHE A 221 -11.13 22.99 0.62
CA PHE A 221 -9.83 22.51 0.16
C PHE A 221 -9.89 22.18 -1.33
N PRO A 222 -9.06 22.82 -2.18
CA PRO A 222 -9.07 22.58 -3.60
C PRO A 222 -8.76 21.11 -3.86
N THR A 223 -9.76 20.42 -4.41
CA THR A 223 -9.69 19.06 -4.94
C THR A 223 -8.85 19.13 -6.21
N ILE A 224 -7.53 19.11 -6.08
CA ILE A 224 -6.64 18.88 -7.23
C ILE A 224 -5.83 17.64 -6.90
N ILE A 225 -6.44 16.48 -7.17
CA ILE A 225 -5.67 15.29 -7.52
C ILE A 225 -5.24 15.51 -8.96
N GLY A 226 -4.01 15.99 -9.13
CA GLY A 226 -3.26 15.99 -10.39
C GLY A 226 -4.02 16.43 -11.64
N GLU A 227 -4.23 17.72 -11.82
CA GLU A 227 -4.17 18.31 -13.17
C GLU A 227 -3.36 19.60 -13.14
N SER A 228 -2.39 19.67 -14.05
CA SER A 228 -1.61 20.86 -14.36
C SER A 228 -2.55 22.00 -14.76
N SER A 229 -2.71 22.99 -13.89
CA SER A 229 -3.53 24.17 -14.16
C SER A 229 -2.69 25.45 -14.29
N GLU A 230 -1.58 25.39 -15.04
CA GLU A 230 -0.88 26.59 -15.54
C GLU A 230 -0.87 26.70 -17.07
N LEU A 231 -1.89 26.17 -17.73
CA LEU A 231 -2.23 26.51 -19.11
C LEU A 231 -3.69 26.91 -19.19
N ARG A 232 -4.05 28.11 -18.72
CA ARG A 232 -5.14 28.92 -19.30
C ARG A 232 -5.22 30.33 -18.70
N LYS A 233 -5.07 31.30 -19.60
CA LYS A 233 -5.60 32.68 -19.59
C LYS A 233 -4.74 33.79 -18.96
N LYS A 234 -3.68 34.16 -19.67
CA LYS A 234 -3.43 35.58 -19.99
C LYS A 234 -3.93 35.88 -21.41
N LYS A 235 -5.18 36.30 -21.49
CA LYS A 235 -5.74 37.11 -22.60
C LYS A 235 -6.93 37.88 -22.03
N LYS A 236 -6.65 39.06 -21.50
CA LYS A 236 -7.32 40.32 -21.80
C LYS A 236 -6.48 41.44 -21.21
#